data_AF-G5HML6-F1
#
_entry.id   AF-G5HML6-F1
#
_cell.length_a   1.000
_cell.length_b   1.000
_cell.length_c   1.000
_cell.angle_alpha   90.00
_cell.angle_beta   90.00
_cell.angle_gamma   90.00
#
_symmetry.space_group_name_H-M   'P 1'
#
loop_
_entity.id
_entity.type
_entity.pdbx_description
1 polymer ?
#
loop_
_entity_poly.entity_id
_entity_poly.type
_entity_poly.pdbx_seq_one_letter_code
_entity_poly.pdbx_strand_id
1 'polypeptide(L)'
;MQSKKEISAVIALITAMPKGKFFPFKNGTWQTYDGDTIRGNLYLNGFPALNYYITEPGKMHIFFGTDNPPRISYEEFVFNGSDSIWEITSVAKTYAIAPQIASYLDGLLQYIEDGGKLYVETE
;
A
#
# COMPACT_ATOMS: atom_id res chain seq x y z
N MET A 1 -11.96 13.25 -13.02
CA MET A 1 -12.39 13.31 -11.61
C MET A 1 -11.57 12.26 -10.87
N GLN A 2 -10.76 12.63 -9.87
CA GLN A 2 -10.01 11.63 -9.09
C GLN A 2 -11.01 10.73 -8.35
N SER A 3 -10.74 9.43 -8.31
CA SER A 3 -11.61 8.45 -7.65
C SER A 3 -11.71 8.75 -6.15
N LYS A 4 -12.87 8.44 -5.54
CA LYS A 4 -13.12 8.62 -4.10
C LYS A 4 -12.68 7.38 -3.30
N LYS A 5 -11.56 6.77 -3.67
CA LYS A 5 -11.08 5.55 -2.99
C LYS A 5 -10.42 5.91 -1.67
N GLU A 6 -10.75 5.12 -0.65
CA GLU A 6 -10.37 5.38 0.72
C GLU A 6 -9.30 4.39 1.20
N ILE A 7 -8.52 4.79 2.21
CA ILE A 7 -7.51 3.94 2.84
C ILE A 7 -8.13 2.66 3.43
N SER A 8 -9.39 2.71 3.87
CA SER A 8 -10.13 1.54 4.36
C SER A 8 -10.20 0.40 3.34
N ALA A 9 -10.32 0.71 2.04
CA ALA A 9 -10.32 -0.29 0.97
C ALA A 9 -8.94 -0.93 0.81
N VAL A 10 -7.86 -0.15 0.96
CA VAL A 10 -6.48 -0.66 0.96
C VAL A 10 -6.26 -1.59 2.16
N ILE A 11 -6.70 -1.18 3.35
CA ILE A 11 -6.63 -2.00 4.57
C ILE A 11 -7.38 -3.32 4.38
N ALA A 12 -8.60 -3.28 3.84
CA ALA A 12 -9.40 -4.48 3.59
C ALA A 12 -8.70 -5.44 2.63
N LEU A 13 -8.16 -4.91 1.53
CA LEU A 13 -7.40 -5.68 0.56
C LEU A 13 -6.19 -6.37 1.21
N ILE A 14 -5.34 -5.61 1.89
CA ILE A 14 -4.13 -6.12 2.57
C ILE A 14 -4.49 -7.17 3.64
N THR A 15 -5.59 -6.95 4.36
CA THR A 15 -6.06 -7.88 5.39
C THR A 15 -6.42 -9.22 4.77
N ALA A 16 -7.09 -9.22 3.62
CA ALA A 16 -7.49 -10.43 2.89
C ALA A 16 -6.33 -11.11 2.13
N MET A 17 -5.23 -10.42 1.82
CA MET A 17 -4.10 -11.03 1.11
C MET A 17 -3.50 -12.20 1.92
N PRO A 18 -3.18 -13.34 1.27
CA PRO A 18 -2.44 -14.42 1.92
C PRO A 18 -1.09 -13.92 2.43
N LYS A 19 -0.71 -14.35 3.63
CA LYS A 19 0.52 -13.92 4.28
C LYS A 19 1.71 -14.78 3.82
N GLY A 20 2.92 -14.23 3.92
CA GLY A 20 4.17 -14.91 3.53
C GLY A 20 4.42 -15.00 2.02
N LYS A 21 3.57 -14.42 1.18
CA LYS A 21 3.66 -14.46 -0.29
C LYS A 21 3.87 -13.07 -0.91
N PHE A 22 4.35 -13.06 -2.14
CA PHE A 22 4.49 -11.88 -2.98
C PHE A 22 3.39 -11.83 -4.04
N PHE A 23 2.73 -10.68 -4.20
CA PHE A 23 1.65 -10.48 -5.17
C PHE A 23 2.02 -9.36 -6.15
N PRO A 24 2.35 -9.70 -7.41
CA PRO A 24 2.66 -8.70 -8.42
C PRO A 24 1.38 -8.04 -8.94
N PHE A 25 1.45 -6.74 -9.19
CA PHE A 25 0.45 -5.98 -9.93
C PHE A 25 1.11 -4.84 -10.68
N LYS A 26 0.98 -4.78 -12.01
CA LYS A 26 1.68 -3.79 -12.86
C LYS A 26 3.18 -3.74 -12.52
N ASN A 27 3.70 -2.57 -12.17
CA ASN A 27 5.08 -2.35 -11.78
C ASN A 27 5.33 -2.51 -10.27
N GLY A 28 4.33 -2.96 -9.51
CA GLY A 28 4.42 -3.15 -8.08
C GLY A 28 4.41 -4.61 -7.65
N THR A 29 4.94 -4.86 -6.46
CA THR A 29 4.84 -6.16 -5.79
C THR A 29 4.51 -5.93 -4.32
N TRP A 30 3.39 -6.47 -3.87
CA TRP A 30 3.00 -6.48 -2.46
C TRP A 30 3.56 -7.69 -1.75
N GLN A 31 3.99 -7.48 -0.52
CA GLN A 31 4.32 -8.55 0.40
C GLN A 31 3.65 -8.25 1.74
N THR A 32 2.83 -9.18 2.23
CA THR A 32 2.35 -9.14 3.62
C THR A 32 3.03 -10.24 4.40
N TYR A 33 3.64 -9.91 5.53
CA TYR A 33 4.34 -10.87 6.37
C TYR A 33 3.38 -11.69 7.23
N ASP A 34 3.80 -12.90 7.58
CA ASP A 34 3.18 -13.68 8.65
C ASP A 34 3.46 -13.05 10.02
N GLY A 35 2.48 -13.08 10.92
CA GLY A 35 2.62 -12.62 12.30
C GLY A 35 1.34 -11.99 12.87
N ASP A 36 1.39 -11.64 14.15
CA ASP A 36 0.25 -11.11 14.89
C ASP A 36 -0.16 -9.70 14.46
N THR A 37 0.80 -8.90 13.96
CA THR A 37 0.54 -7.57 13.40
C THR A 37 0.52 -7.63 11.88
N ILE A 38 -0.51 -7.06 11.25
CA ILE A 38 -0.56 -6.95 9.79
C ILE A 38 0.46 -5.90 9.35
N ARG A 39 1.54 -6.36 8.72
CA ARG A 39 2.62 -5.52 8.21
C ARG A 39 3.21 -6.09 6.94
N GLY A 40 3.93 -5.24 6.22
CA GLY A 40 4.54 -5.66 4.97
C GLY A 40 5.25 -4.55 4.22
N ASN A 41 5.54 -4.84 2.96
CA ASN A 41 6.16 -3.89 2.05
C ASN A 41 5.37 -3.79 0.76
N LEU A 42 5.50 -2.64 0.12
CA LEU A 42 5.26 -2.48 -1.30
C LEU A 42 6.59 -2.13 -1.96
N TYR A 43 6.89 -2.84 -3.04
CA TYR A 43 7.97 -2.52 -3.95
C TYR A 43 7.38 -1.93 -5.22
N LEU A 44 7.97 -0.86 -5.76
CA LEU A 44 7.65 -0.30 -7.07
C LEU A 44 8.90 -0.31 -7.94
N ASN A 45 8.77 -0.80 -9.17
CA ASN A 45 9.87 -0.97 -10.12
C ASN A 45 11.05 -1.79 -9.55
N GLY A 46 10.77 -2.73 -8.64
CA GLY A 46 11.80 -3.54 -7.97
C GLY A 46 12.50 -2.86 -6.79
N PHE A 47 12.13 -1.63 -6.43
CA PHE A 47 12.72 -0.89 -5.31
C PHE A 47 11.73 -0.75 -4.15
N PRO A 48 12.19 -0.69 -2.88
CA PRO A 48 11.31 -0.48 -1.73
C PRO A 48 10.57 0.86 -1.85
N ALA A 49 9.25 0.81 -1.94
CA ALA A 49 8.42 2.00 -2.07
C ALA A 49 7.83 2.45 -0.74
N LEU A 50 7.35 1.49 0.06
CA LEU A 50 6.95 1.75 1.44
C LEU A 50 7.01 0.49 2.30
N ASN A 51 7.02 0.70 3.61
CA ASN A 51 6.61 -0.27 4.61
C ASN A 51 5.29 0.18 5.22
N TYR A 52 4.47 -0.78 5.62
CA TYR A 52 3.20 -0.49 6.28
C TYR A 52 2.96 -1.35 7.52
N TYR A 53 2.16 -0.80 8.42
CA TYR A 53 1.63 -1.48 9.60
C TYR A 53 0.16 -1.12 9.79
N ILE A 54 -0.65 -2.10 10.16
CA ILE A 54 -2.05 -1.96 10.54
C ILE A 54 -2.15 -2.56 11.95
N THR A 55 -1.96 -1.70 12.96
CA THR A 55 -1.91 -2.07 14.38
C THR A 55 -3.27 -1.98 15.05
N GLU A 56 -4.18 -1.19 14.47
CA GLU A 56 -5.56 -1.03 14.92
C GLU A 56 -6.53 -0.93 13.74
N PRO A 57 -7.81 -1.32 13.90
CA PRO A 57 -8.77 -1.29 12.81
C PRO A 57 -8.92 0.10 12.20
N GLY A 58 -8.85 0.17 10.87
CA GLY A 58 -9.11 1.41 10.15
C GLY A 58 -7.99 2.45 10.24
N LYS A 59 -6.77 2.10 10.65
CA LYS A 59 -5.60 2.96 10.48
C LYS A 59 -4.45 2.23 9.81
N MET A 60 -3.73 2.98 8.99
CA MET A 60 -2.56 2.48 8.28
C MET A 60 -1.38 3.40 8.55
N HIS A 61 -0.32 2.83 9.09
CA HIS A 61 0.95 3.49 9.30
C HIS A 61 1.83 3.19 8.09
N ILE A 62 2.44 4.21 7.50
CA ILE A 62 3.27 4.11 6.30
C ILE A 62 4.62 4.78 6.55
N PHE A 63 5.67 4.09 6.13
CA PHE A 63 7.04 4.60 6.07
C PHE A 63 7.47 4.56 4.61
N PHE A 64 7.79 5.71 4.02
CA PHE A 64 8.09 5.82 2.59
C PHE A 64 9.55 5.50 2.27
N GLY A 65 9.78 4.96 1.07
CA GLY A 65 11.10 4.86 0.47
C GLY A 65 11.67 6.23 0.11
N THR A 66 12.98 6.39 0.27
CA THR A 66 13.77 7.54 -0.17
C THR A 66 14.79 7.11 -1.20
N ASP A 67 15.13 7.97 -2.16
CA ASP A 67 16.04 7.61 -3.25
C ASP A 67 17.53 7.86 -2.95
N ASN A 68 17.86 8.68 -1.94
CA ASN A 68 19.24 9.01 -1.60
C ASN A 68 19.47 9.15 -0.07
N PRO A 69 20.08 8.16 0.59
CA PRO A 69 20.35 6.81 0.09
C PRO A 69 19.04 6.01 -0.14
N PRO A 70 19.04 5.00 -1.02
CA PRO A 70 17.89 4.11 -1.24
C PRO A 70 17.59 3.30 0.03
N ARG A 71 16.53 3.68 0.76
CA ARG A 71 16.09 3.00 1.99
C ARG A 71 14.65 3.35 2.33
N ILE A 72 14.03 2.61 3.24
CA ILE A 72 12.80 3.04 3.91
C ILE A 72 13.16 4.09 4.96
N SER A 73 12.41 5.19 4.99
CA SER A 73 12.54 6.27 5.96
C SER A 73 12.09 5.81 7.35
N TYR A 74 12.58 6.49 8.39
CA TYR A 74 12.09 6.34 9.77
C TYR A 74 10.89 7.25 10.08
N GLU A 75 10.54 8.16 9.17
CA GLU A 75 9.38 9.04 9.33
C GLU A 75 8.09 8.25 9.14
N GLU A 76 7.24 8.30 10.15
CA GLU A 76 5.95 7.63 10.18
C GLU A 76 4.83 8.56 9.72
N PHE A 77 3.98 8.06 8.83
CA PHE A 77 2.76 8.72 8.40
C PHE A 77 1.56 7.85 8.75
N VAL A 78 0.59 8.42 9.46
CA VAL A 78 -0.62 7.71 9.89
C VAL A 78 -1.81 8.22 9.09
N PHE A 79 -2.53 7.29 8.47
CA PHE A 79 -3.75 7.56 7.70
C PHE A 79 -4.93 6.83 8.33
N ASN A 80 -6.07 7.50 8.45
CA ASN A 80 -7.34 6.91 8.86
C ASN A 80 -8.02 6.26 7.66
N GLY A 81 -8.87 5.28 7.94
CA GLY A 81 -9.57 4.53 6.90
C GLY A 81 -10.51 5.39 6.06
N SER A 82 -11.01 6.49 6.61
CA SER A 82 -11.85 7.47 5.91
C SER A 82 -11.06 8.41 4.99
N ASP A 83 -9.73 8.46 5.14
CA ASP A 83 -8.90 9.35 4.36
C ASP A 83 -8.85 8.88 2.91
N SER A 84 -8.82 9.84 1.98
CA SER A 84 -8.64 9.51 0.57
C SER A 84 -7.23 8.97 0.34
N ILE A 85 -7.07 7.98 -0.54
CA ILE A 85 -5.73 7.51 -0.95
C ILE A 85 -4.86 8.65 -1.51
N TRP A 86 -5.48 9.70 -2.04
CA TRP A 86 -4.77 10.87 -2.57
C TRP A 86 -4.22 11.80 -1.48
N GLU A 87 -4.65 11.65 -0.22
CA GLU A 87 -4.04 12.37 0.92
C GLU A 87 -2.60 11.94 1.18
N ILE A 88 -2.21 10.74 0.75
CA ILE A 88 -0.81 10.30 0.75
C ILE A 88 0.08 11.34 0.08
N THR A 89 -0.38 11.90 -1.05
CA THR A 89 0.35 12.89 -1.83
C THR A 89 0.51 14.23 -1.11
N SER A 90 -0.50 14.65 -0.35
CA SER A 90 -0.48 15.95 0.34
C SER A 90 0.26 15.89 1.66
N VAL A 91 0.10 14.79 2.41
CA VAL A 91 0.73 14.58 3.71
C VAL A 91 2.22 14.26 3.54
N ALA A 92 2.57 13.30 2.68
CA ALA A 92 3.95 12.92 2.39
C ALA A 92 4.56 13.69 1.21
N LYS A 93 4.20 14.97 1.05
CA LYS A 93 4.55 15.80 -0.13
C LYS A 93 6.05 15.96 -0.40
N THR A 94 6.90 15.73 0.60
CA THR A 94 8.36 15.77 0.48
C THR A 94 8.95 14.48 -0.12
N TYR A 95 8.15 13.41 -0.20
CA TYR A 95 8.54 12.12 -0.77
C TYR A 95 8.12 12.03 -2.22
N ALA A 96 9.09 12.03 -3.14
CA ALA A 96 8.85 11.95 -4.58
C ALA A 96 8.08 10.69 -5.03
N ILE A 97 8.10 9.64 -4.20
CA ILE A 97 7.39 8.38 -4.45
C ILE A 97 5.91 8.41 -4.05
N ALA A 98 5.48 9.38 -3.23
CA ALA A 98 4.11 9.44 -2.71
C ALA A 98 3.03 9.52 -3.81
N PRO A 99 3.16 10.36 -4.87
CA PRO A 99 2.20 10.35 -5.98
C PRO A 99 2.14 9.02 -6.74
N GLN A 100 3.27 8.32 -6.85
CA GLN A 100 3.35 7.03 -7.52
C GLN A 100 2.63 5.95 -6.71
N ILE A 101 2.80 5.97 -5.39
CA ILE A 101 2.08 5.08 -4.46
C ILE A 101 0.57 5.32 -4.52
N ALA A 102 0.12 6.57 -4.43
CA ALA A 102 -1.31 6.90 -4.51
C ALA A 102 -1.92 6.42 -5.84
N SER A 103 -1.24 6.68 -6.97
CA SER A 103 -1.69 6.23 -8.29
C SER A 103 -1.70 4.71 -8.43
N TYR A 104 -0.71 4.04 -7.86
CA TYR A 104 -0.63 2.59 -7.84
C TYR A 104 -1.77 1.96 -7.02
N LEU A 105 -2.04 2.49 -5.82
CA LEU A 105 -3.14 2.06 -4.96
C LEU A 105 -4.50 2.27 -5.64
N ASP A 106 -4.72 3.42 -6.29
CA ASP A 106 -5.94 3.70 -7.05
C ASP A 106 -6.17 2.65 -8.14
N GLY A 107 -5.12 2.39 -8.93
CA GLY A 107 -5.18 1.41 -10.01
C GLY A 107 -5.36 -0.03 -9.53
N LEU A 108 -4.78 -0.36 -8.37
CA LEU A 108 -4.93 -1.67 -7.74
C LEU A 108 -6.35 -1.89 -7.25
N LEU A 109 -6.91 -0.94 -6.53
CA LEU A 109 -8.28 -1.03 -6.08
C LEU A 109 -9.26 -1.03 -7.24
N GLN A 110 -9.00 -0.25 -8.31
CA GLN A 110 -9.81 -0.32 -9.53
C GLN A 110 -9.83 -1.74 -10.11
N TYR A 111 -8.66 -2.36 -10.23
CA TYR A 111 -8.55 -3.71 -10.76
C TYR A 111 -9.37 -4.72 -9.93
N ILE A 112 -9.37 -4.59 -8.60
CA ILE A 112 -10.18 -5.43 -7.72
C ILE A 112 -11.69 -5.15 -7.88
N GLU A 113 -12.09 -3.87 -7.96
CA GLU A 113 -13.48 -3.46 -8.19
C GLU A 113 -14.02 -4.01 -9.52
N ASP A 114 -13.16 -4.07 -10.54
CA ASP A 114 -13.47 -4.64 -11.86
C ASP A 114 -13.50 -6.19 -11.86
N GLY A 115 -13.35 -6.83 -10.70
CA GLY A 115 -13.39 -8.29 -10.53
C GLY A 115 -12.04 -8.99 -10.67
N GLY A 116 -10.96 -8.23 -10.81
CA GLY A 116 -9.60 -8.74 -10.80
C GLY A 116 -9.25 -9.42 -9.47
N LYS A 117 -8.45 -10.48 -9.55
CA LYS A 117 -7.92 -11.17 -8.36
C LYS A 117 -6.40 -11.05 -8.36
N LEU A 118 -5.82 -10.64 -7.23
CA LEU A 118 -4.36 -10.61 -7.04
C LEU A 118 -3.79 -11.99 -6.76
N TYR A 119 -4.63 -12.89 -6.28
CA TYR A 119 -4.31 -14.27 -6.03
C TYR A 119 -5.52 -15.12 -6.41
N VAL A 120 -5.24 -16.25 -7.04
CA VAL A 120 -6.21 -17.33 -7.21
C VAL A 120 -5.72 -18.42 -6.28
N GLU A 121 -6.51 -18.80 -5.28
CA GLU A 121 -6.25 -20.04 -4.55
C GLU A 121 -6.41 -21.17 -5.56
N THR A 122 -5.30 -21.83 -5.91
CA THR A 122 -5.36 -23.10 -6.61
C THR A 122 -5.75 -24.14 -5.57
N GLU A 123 -6.95 -24.70 -5.74
CA GLU A 123 -7.44 -25.88 -4.99
C GLU A 123 -6.48 -27.07 -5.11
#